data_AF-A0A519KXT9-F1
#
_entry.id   AF-A0A519KXT9-F1
#
_cell.length_a   1.000
_cell.length_b   1.000
_cell.length_c   1.000
_cell.angle_alpha   90.00
_cell.angle_beta   90.00
_cell.angle_gamma   90.00
#
_symmetry.space_group_name_H-M   'P 1'
#
loop_
_entity.id
_entity.type
_entity.pdbx_description
1 polymer ?
#
loop_
_entity_poly.entity_id
_entity_poly.type
_entity_poly.pdbx_seq_one_letter_code
_entity_poly.pdbx_strand_id
1 'polypeptide(L)'
;MSCKILVYLTVKQNIMTNKELKNIWSVPKYLPYIQAPLTDKIIHSAEDKLSVKLPKTYIELLKIQNGGYINYGLPDIQHSQIYGIGENFPSILDDIWGEVKSEEIVSFELQNLIPFDSDGHCFLCFDYRINTVEPQITYVDVDEDTSKVIAENFDKYLDLLEFESYEYIIENGFSMEENVAIIEQKLDIKFEEPDSCSHGYPIYKSEYEGDWIWISANKVPGGFVRKEDKRYDELKSQIGNSSARFLEISIDTVFIAVYNEAILRKLAENGIQT
;
A
#
# COMPACT_ATOMS: atom_id res chain seq x y z
N MET A 1 -17.17 -24.36 -10.31
CA MET A 1 -16.30 -23.55 -11.19
C MET A 1 -16.43 -22.13 -10.69
N SER A 2 -15.61 -21.82 -9.70
CA SER A 2 -15.53 -20.54 -9.03
C SER A 2 -14.71 -19.61 -9.91
N CYS A 3 -15.37 -18.66 -10.56
CA CYS A 3 -14.67 -17.50 -11.07
C CYS A 3 -14.34 -16.64 -9.84
N LYS A 4 -13.28 -17.00 -9.11
CA LYS A 4 -12.55 -15.98 -8.37
C LYS A 4 -12.13 -15.00 -9.45
N ILE A 5 -12.53 -13.74 -9.36
CA ILE A 5 -11.63 -12.71 -9.86
C ILE A 5 -10.45 -12.74 -8.88
N LEU A 6 -9.59 -13.75 -9.02
CA LEU A 6 -8.19 -13.43 -9.01
C LEU A 6 -8.09 -12.39 -10.10
N VAL A 7 -7.85 -11.14 -9.70
CA VAL A 7 -7.01 -10.28 -10.52
C VAL A 7 -5.66 -11.01 -10.56
N TYR A 8 -5.59 -12.11 -11.33
CA TYR A 8 -4.37 -12.57 -11.93
C TYR A 8 -4.02 -11.48 -12.94
N LEU A 9 -3.58 -10.32 -12.45
CA LEU A 9 -2.37 -9.76 -12.99
C LEU A 9 -1.29 -10.80 -12.69
N THR A 10 -1.29 -11.89 -13.47
CA THR A 10 -0.07 -12.66 -13.62
C THR A 10 0.85 -11.68 -14.31
N VAL A 11 1.60 -10.89 -13.53
CA VAL A 11 2.84 -10.30 -14.00
C VAL A 11 3.74 -11.51 -14.23
N LYS A 12 3.53 -12.18 -15.38
CA LYS A 12 4.42 -13.20 -15.86
C LYS A 12 5.76 -12.51 -16.02
N GLN A 13 6.66 -12.81 -15.09
CA GLN A 13 8.11 -12.78 -15.23
C GLN A 13 8.57 -11.87 -16.36
N ASN A 14 8.65 -10.58 -16.08
CA ASN A 14 9.52 -9.65 -16.78
C ASN A 14 9.66 -8.42 -15.88
N ILE A 15 10.91 -7.96 -15.77
CA ILE A 15 11.35 -6.73 -15.08
C ILE A 15 10.25 -5.67 -15.18
N MET A 16 9.73 -5.20 -14.03
CA MET A 16 8.72 -4.14 -14.02
C MET A 16 9.20 -2.94 -14.84
N THR A 17 8.47 -2.66 -15.91
CA THR A 17 8.63 -1.47 -16.74
C THR A 17 8.35 -0.20 -15.92
N ASN A 18 8.87 0.94 -16.38
CA ASN A 18 8.54 2.26 -15.79
C ASN A 18 7.03 2.57 -15.70
N LYS A 19 6.20 1.87 -16.50
CA LYS A 19 4.74 1.98 -16.43
C LYS A 19 4.16 1.15 -15.27
N GLU A 20 4.75 -0.01 -14.98
CA GLU A 20 4.38 -0.87 -13.85
C GLU A 20 4.84 -0.27 -12.51
N LEU A 21 6.02 0.38 -12.46
CA LEU A 21 6.49 1.10 -11.27
C LEU A 21 5.57 2.25 -10.83
N LYS A 22 4.78 2.83 -11.74
CA LYS A 22 3.80 3.87 -11.36
C LYS A 22 2.58 3.30 -10.66
N ASN A 23 2.24 2.05 -10.94
CA ASN A 23 1.04 1.41 -10.43
C ASN A 23 1.24 0.86 -9.01
N ILE A 24 2.48 0.84 -8.51
CA ILE A 24 2.79 0.34 -7.18
C ILE A 24 2.14 1.19 -6.07
N TRP A 25 2.05 2.51 -6.27
CA TRP A 25 1.57 3.44 -5.24
C TRP A 25 0.06 3.36 -5.04
N SER A 26 -0.36 3.34 -3.77
CA SER A 26 -1.77 3.38 -3.42
C SER A 26 -2.42 4.72 -3.79
N VAL A 27 -3.68 4.63 -4.21
CA VAL A 27 -4.54 5.76 -4.51
C VAL A 27 -5.84 5.61 -3.71
N PRO A 28 -6.29 6.64 -2.97
CA PRO A 28 -5.67 7.94 -2.80
C PRO A 28 -4.36 7.87 -1.98
N LYS A 29 -3.45 8.80 -2.26
CA LYS A 29 -2.22 8.96 -1.48
C LYS A 29 -2.53 9.52 -0.09
N TYR A 30 -1.99 8.94 0.97
CA TYR A 30 -2.03 9.58 2.28
C TYR A 30 -0.99 10.71 2.32
N LEU A 31 -1.45 11.95 2.10
CA LEU A 31 -0.60 13.13 1.87
C LEU A 31 0.42 13.41 2.97
N PRO A 32 0.13 13.18 4.27
CA PRO A 32 1.12 13.38 5.33
C PRO A 32 2.38 12.54 5.17
N TYR A 33 2.30 11.39 4.50
CA TYR A 33 3.41 10.45 4.30
C TYR A 33 4.18 10.69 2.99
N ILE A 34 3.76 11.67 2.20
CA ILE A 34 4.41 12.00 0.94
C ILE A 34 5.45 13.08 1.20
N GLN A 35 6.68 12.85 0.75
CA GLN A 35 7.76 13.83 0.84
C GLN A 35 7.68 14.86 -0.31
N ALA A 36 8.49 15.91 -0.21
CA ALA A 36 8.72 16.81 -1.34
C ALA A 36 9.29 16.05 -2.57
N PRO A 37 9.07 16.54 -3.80
CA PRO A 37 9.63 15.94 -5.01
C PRO A 37 11.14 15.72 -4.90
N LEU A 38 11.58 14.53 -5.27
CA LEU A 38 12.97 14.14 -5.13
C LEU A 38 13.87 14.94 -6.09
N THR A 39 14.96 15.49 -5.56
CA THR A 39 15.98 16.22 -6.33
C THR A 39 17.35 15.61 -6.10
N ASP A 40 18.28 15.83 -7.03
CA ASP A 40 19.66 15.34 -6.88
C ASP A 40 20.30 15.84 -5.58
N LYS A 41 20.00 17.07 -5.16
CA LYS A 41 20.48 17.61 -3.88
C LYS A 41 19.97 16.81 -2.67
N ILE A 42 18.68 16.46 -2.67
CA ILE A 42 18.08 15.64 -1.60
C ILE A 42 18.73 14.25 -1.59
N ILE A 43 18.94 13.64 -2.75
CA ILE A 43 19.58 12.33 -2.89
C ILE A 43 21.01 12.36 -2.32
N HIS A 44 21.84 13.31 -2.76
CA HIS A 44 23.22 13.42 -2.29
C HIS A 44 23.27 13.64 -0.78
N SER A 45 22.42 14.52 -0.25
CA SER A 45 22.37 14.77 1.20
C SER A 45 21.93 13.53 2.00
N ALA A 46 21.03 12.71 1.45
CA ALA A 46 20.58 11.48 2.08
C ALA A 46 21.70 10.42 2.08
N GLU A 47 22.35 10.21 0.94
CA GLU A 47 23.49 9.31 0.80
C GLU A 47 24.65 9.70 1.72
N ASP A 48 24.96 10.99 1.82
CA ASP A 48 26.00 11.51 2.73
C ASP A 48 25.62 11.26 4.20
N LYS A 49 24.36 11.54 4.59
CA LYS A 49 23.87 11.32 5.96
C LYS A 49 23.91 9.83 6.34
N LEU A 50 23.51 8.96 5.41
CA LEU A 50 23.47 7.52 5.62
C LEU A 50 24.84 6.84 5.39
N SER A 51 25.80 7.57 4.79
CA SER A 51 27.11 7.06 4.39
C SER A 51 27.05 5.84 3.45
N VAL A 52 26.05 5.78 2.58
CA VAL A 52 25.86 4.70 1.58
C VAL A 52 25.41 5.27 0.23
N LYS A 53 25.49 4.47 -0.83
CA LYS A 53 24.81 4.74 -2.10
C LYS A 53 23.47 4.03 -2.15
N LEU A 54 22.40 4.77 -2.42
CA LEU A 54 21.05 4.21 -2.46
C LEU A 54 20.82 3.44 -3.77
N PRO A 55 20.02 2.36 -3.77
CA PRO A 55 19.77 1.59 -4.99
C PRO A 55 19.16 2.46 -6.08
N LYS A 56 19.68 2.33 -7.30
CA LYS A 56 19.26 3.15 -8.44
C LYS A 56 17.74 3.07 -8.67
N THR A 57 17.19 1.86 -8.67
CA THR A 57 15.76 1.63 -8.93
C THR A 57 14.87 2.16 -7.81
N TYR A 58 15.35 2.17 -6.57
CA TYR A 58 14.67 2.85 -5.47
C TYR A 58 14.58 4.36 -5.71
N ILE A 59 15.67 5.00 -6.14
CA ILE A 59 15.67 6.41 -6.51
C ILE A 59 14.74 6.69 -7.72
N GLU A 60 14.74 5.82 -8.74
CA GLU A 60 13.84 5.94 -9.88
C GLU A 60 12.36 5.83 -9.48
N LEU A 61 12.05 4.93 -8.55
CA LEU A 61 10.73 4.80 -7.96
C LEU A 61 10.32 6.06 -7.18
N LEU A 62 11.22 6.58 -6.34
CA LEU A 62 10.95 7.79 -5.55
C LEU A 62 10.82 9.08 -6.39
N LYS A 63 11.38 9.10 -7.61
CA LYS A 63 11.14 10.18 -8.58
C LYS A 63 9.70 10.18 -9.12
N ILE A 64 9.00 9.05 -9.07
CA ILE A 64 7.56 8.98 -9.40
C ILE A 64 6.73 9.54 -8.24
N GLN A 65 7.02 9.07 -7.03
CA GLN A 65 6.43 9.56 -5.78
C GLN A 65 7.40 9.29 -4.64
N ASN A 66 7.73 10.33 -3.87
CA ASN A 66 8.73 10.24 -2.83
C ASN A 66 8.11 9.73 -1.52
N GLY A 67 7.86 8.43 -1.46
CA GLY A 67 7.33 7.71 -0.29
C GLY A 67 5.81 7.55 -0.25
N GLY A 68 5.34 6.69 0.64
CA GLY A 68 3.92 6.46 0.92
C GLY A 68 3.50 5.00 0.78
N TYR A 69 2.20 4.76 0.88
CA TYR A 69 1.61 3.42 0.77
C TYR A 69 1.67 2.86 -0.65
N ILE A 70 1.78 1.54 -0.74
CA ILE A 70 1.74 0.77 -1.98
C ILE A 70 0.59 -0.25 -1.97
N ASN A 71 0.12 -0.64 -3.16
CA ASN A 71 -0.95 -1.63 -3.36
C ASN A 71 -0.44 -3.07 -3.48
N TYR A 72 0.83 -3.31 -3.21
CA TYR A 72 1.47 -4.61 -3.35
C TYR A 72 2.08 -5.03 -2.01
N GLY A 73 2.10 -6.33 -1.76
CA GLY A 73 2.67 -6.91 -0.56
C GLY A 73 3.71 -7.97 -0.88
N LEU A 74 4.27 -8.55 0.18
CA LEU A 74 5.08 -9.76 0.11
C LEU A 74 4.30 -10.88 0.82
N PRO A 75 4.30 -12.12 0.29
CA PRO A 75 3.68 -13.24 0.97
C PRO A 75 4.27 -13.42 2.38
N ASP A 76 3.39 -13.59 3.37
CA ASP A 76 3.72 -13.82 4.78
C ASP A 76 4.58 -12.72 5.46
N ILE A 77 4.71 -11.53 4.86
CA ILE A 77 5.48 -10.41 5.41
C ILE A 77 4.59 -9.16 5.43
N GLN A 78 4.47 -8.53 6.61
CA GLN A 78 3.80 -7.25 6.74
C GLN A 78 4.57 -6.18 5.95
N HIS A 79 3.97 -5.73 4.85
CA HIS A 79 4.57 -4.79 3.92
C HIS A 79 3.46 -3.99 3.24
N SER A 80 3.51 -2.66 3.34
CA SER A 80 2.43 -1.80 2.82
C SER A 80 2.88 -0.44 2.35
N GLN A 81 4.17 -0.10 2.50
CA GLN A 81 4.67 1.22 2.16
C GLN A 81 6.13 1.17 1.74
N ILE A 82 6.57 2.26 1.13
CA ILE A 82 7.96 2.52 0.83
C ILE A 82 8.29 3.89 1.42
N TYR A 83 9.34 3.95 2.22
CA TYR A 83 9.77 5.19 2.87
C TYR A 83 10.24 6.19 1.84
N GLY A 84 9.99 7.46 2.11
CA GLY A 84 10.51 8.54 1.29
C GLY A 84 11.90 8.99 1.77
N ILE A 85 12.45 9.96 1.04
CA ILE A 85 13.62 10.73 1.45
C ILE A 85 13.15 12.15 1.74
N GLY A 86 13.10 12.51 3.02
CA GLY A 86 12.74 13.85 3.46
C GLY A 86 12.46 13.94 4.96
N GLU A 87 11.72 14.97 5.36
CA GLU A 87 11.43 15.30 6.76
C GLU A 87 10.11 14.72 7.27
N ASN A 88 9.22 14.28 6.37
CA ASN A 88 7.94 13.72 6.78
C ASN A 88 8.13 12.29 7.28
N PHE A 89 7.30 11.85 8.21
CA PHE A 89 7.22 10.43 8.54
C PHE A 89 6.36 9.70 7.50
N PRO A 90 6.74 8.51 7.01
CA PRO A 90 8.01 7.82 7.29
C PRO A 90 9.15 8.23 6.33
N SER A 91 10.38 8.22 6.84
CA SER A 91 11.59 8.55 6.08
C SER A 91 12.72 7.57 6.33
N ILE A 92 13.50 7.24 5.29
CA ILE A 92 14.72 6.43 5.46
C ILE A 92 15.80 7.15 6.29
N LEU A 93 15.61 8.44 6.56
CA LEU A 93 16.54 9.27 7.33
C LEU A 93 16.21 9.28 8.83
N ASP A 94 15.12 8.62 9.23
CA ASP A 94 14.71 8.46 10.62
C ASP A 94 15.61 7.44 11.32
N ASP A 95 16.06 7.76 12.54
CA ASP A 95 16.91 6.88 13.33
C ASP A 95 16.07 5.86 14.10
N ILE A 96 15.54 4.87 13.38
CA ILE A 96 14.60 3.91 13.97
C ILE A 96 15.31 2.89 14.87
N TRP A 97 16.60 2.66 14.67
CA TRP A 97 17.38 1.74 15.49
C TRP A 97 17.83 2.31 16.84
N GLY A 98 17.64 3.61 17.08
CA GLY A 98 18.09 4.25 18.32
C GLY A 98 17.54 3.57 19.58
N GLU A 99 16.23 3.31 19.60
CA GLU A 99 15.55 2.64 20.72
C GLU A 99 15.97 1.16 20.80
N VAL A 100 15.93 0.44 19.67
CA VAL A 100 16.29 -0.98 19.58
C VAL A 100 17.73 -1.26 20.07
N LYS A 101 18.68 -0.38 19.74
CA LYS A 101 20.07 -0.49 20.21
C LYS A 101 20.20 -0.19 21.69
N SER A 102 19.48 0.82 22.20
CA SER A 102 19.61 1.26 23.59
C SER A 102 19.12 0.20 24.59
N GLU A 103 18.20 -0.65 24.14
CA GLU A 103 17.60 -1.71 24.94
C GLU A 103 18.22 -3.10 24.68
N GLU A 104 19.24 -3.20 23.81
CA GLU A 104 19.87 -4.48 23.40
C GLU A 104 18.85 -5.54 22.97
N ILE A 105 17.79 -5.13 22.25
CA ILE A 105 16.63 -5.97 21.93
C ILE A 105 17.02 -7.17 21.05
N VAL A 106 17.99 -6.98 20.16
CA VAL A 106 18.39 -7.98 19.16
C VAL A 106 19.88 -8.33 19.27
N SER A 107 20.22 -9.57 18.90
CA SER A 107 21.58 -10.12 18.98
C SER A 107 22.44 -9.85 17.73
N PHE A 108 21.84 -9.38 16.64
CA PHE A 108 22.54 -9.11 15.38
C PHE A 108 22.87 -7.62 15.17
N GLU A 109 23.89 -7.39 14.33
CA GLU A 109 24.34 -6.04 13.99
C GLU A 109 23.28 -5.27 13.19
N LEU A 110 22.87 -4.12 13.76
CA LEU A 110 21.93 -3.16 13.14
C LEU A 110 22.64 -2.09 12.30
N GLN A 111 23.95 -1.90 12.49
CA GLN A 111 24.70 -0.96 11.67
C GLN A 111 24.67 -1.41 10.20
N ASN A 112 24.46 -0.45 9.29
CA ASN A 112 24.32 -0.68 7.85
C ASN A 112 23.06 -1.44 7.40
N LEU A 113 22.08 -1.62 8.30
CA LEU A 113 20.69 -1.92 7.94
C LEU A 113 19.92 -0.61 7.86
N ILE A 114 19.39 -0.26 6.69
CA ILE A 114 18.63 0.96 6.48
C ILE A 114 17.17 0.59 6.17
N PRO A 115 16.23 0.80 7.12
CA PRO A 115 14.82 0.52 6.89
C PRO A 115 14.24 1.35 5.76
N PHE A 116 13.42 0.72 4.93
CA PHE A 116 12.57 1.39 3.94
C PHE A 116 11.09 0.98 4.03
N ASP A 117 10.75 0.05 4.93
CA ASP A 117 9.39 -0.19 5.46
C ASP A 117 9.51 -0.73 6.89
N SER A 118 8.54 -0.40 7.74
CA SER A 118 8.33 -0.98 9.07
C SER A 118 6.93 -0.69 9.61
N ASP A 119 6.44 -1.59 10.46
CA ASP A 119 5.27 -1.40 11.35
C ASP A 119 5.66 -1.10 12.81
N GLY A 120 6.96 -0.99 13.11
CA GLY A 120 7.52 -0.80 14.45
C GLY A 120 8.16 -2.05 15.06
N HIS A 121 7.79 -3.24 14.59
CA HIS A 121 8.31 -4.53 15.07
C HIS A 121 9.11 -5.25 13.98
N CYS A 122 8.59 -5.19 12.75
CA CYS A 122 9.19 -5.79 11.58
C CYS A 122 9.74 -4.72 10.65
N PHE A 123 10.83 -5.00 9.95
CA PHE A 123 11.49 -4.06 9.07
C PHE A 123 11.92 -4.72 7.76
N LEU A 124 11.71 -4.02 6.65
CA LEU A 124 12.41 -4.29 5.40
C LEU A 124 13.56 -3.31 5.26
N CYS A 125 14.77 -3.84 5.08
CA CYS A 125 15.99 -3.05 5.11
C CYS A 125 16.81 -3.23 3.84
N PHE A 126 17.41 -2.12 3.38
CA PHE A 126 18.62 -2.19 2.58
C PHE A 126 19.76 -2.65 3.48
N ASP A 127 20.32 -3.82 3.21
CA ASP A 127 21.37 -4.44 4.02
C ASP A 127 22.73 -4.33 3.33
N TYR A 128 23.54 -3.40 3.85
CA TYR A 128 24.90 -3.13 3.35
C TYR A 128 25.98 -3.82 4.18
N ARG A 129 25.64 -4.75 5.08
CA ARG A 129 26.63 -5.42 5.95
C ARG A 129 27.62 -6.27 5.16
N ILE A 130 27.20 -6.78 3.99
CA ILE A 130 28.05 -7.58 3.09
C ILE A 130 28.50 -6.78 1.86
N ASN A 131 27.57 -6.08 1.19
CA ASN A 131 27.87 -5.33 -0.02
C ASN A 131 27.51 -3.85 0.18
N THR A 132 28.53 -2.99 0.18
CA THR A 132 28.39 -1.55 0.43
C THR A 132 27.98 -0.74 -0.80
N VAL A 133 27.89 -1.38 -1.98
CA VAL A 133 27.57 -0.72 -3.26
C VAL A 133 26.15 -1.06 -3.71
N GLU A 134 25.78 -2.33 -3.63
CA GLU A 134 24.45 -2.82 -4.00
C GLU A 134 23.91 -3.67 -2.84
N PRO A 135 23.00 -3.13 -2.01
CA PRO A 135 22.53 -3.82 -0.82
C PRO A 135 21.56 -4.94 -1.20
N GLN A 136 21.62 -6.03 -0.45
CA GLN A 136 20.54 -7.02 -0.44
C GLN A 136 19.34 -6.48 0.34
N ILE A 137 18.17 -7.11 0.19
CA ILE A 137 16.98 -6.79 0.98
C ILE A 137 16.83 -7.83 2.07
N THR A 138 16.79 -7.35 3.30
CA THR A 138 16.70 -8.17 4.51
C THR A 138 15.43 -7.82 5.26
N TYR A 139 14.64 -8.84 5.58
CA TYR A 139 13.56 -8.76 6.55
C TYR A 139 14.14 -8.95 7.96
N VAL A 140 13.75 -8.08 8.88
CA VAL A 140 14.16 -8.10 10.28
C VAL A 140 12.91 -8.15 11.14
N ASP A 141 12.89 -9.07 12.09
CA ASP A 141 11.89 -9.17 13.13
C ASP A 141 12.59 -8.99 14.47
N VAL A 142 12.32 -7.87 15.15
CA VAL A 142 12.98 -7.55 16.42
C VAL A 142 12.40 -8.32 17.60
N ASP A 143 11.13 -8.72 17.51
CA ASP A 143 10.46 -9.46 18.58
C ASP A 143 10.95 -10.91 18.62
N GLU A 144 11.23 -11.50 17.45
CA GLU A 144 11.76 -12.86 17.31
C GLU A 144 13.31 -12.91 17.26
N ASP A 145 13.98 -11.77 17.34
CA ASP A 145 15.45 -11.65 17.18
C ASP A 145 15.96 -12.35 15.89
N THR A 146 15.31 -12.07 14.76
CA THR A 146 15.68 -12.68 13.47
C THR A 146 15.98 -11.67 12.37
N SER A 147 16.89 -12.07 11.48
CA SER A 147 17.27 -11.32 10.28
C SER A 147 17.43 -12.30 9.13
N LYS A 148 16.68 -12.10 8.04
CA LYS A 148 16.62 -13.01 6.89
C LYS A 148 16.71 -12.23 5.58
N VAL A 149 17.67 -12.57 4.74
CA VAL A 149 17.75 -12.06 3.36
C VAL A 149 16.58 -12.60 2.55
N ILE A 150 15.85 -11.72 1.89
CA ILE A 150 14.69 -12.08 1.06
C ILE A 150 14.91 -11.79 -0.43
N ALA A 151 15.80 -10.87 -0.78
CA ALA A 151 16.14 -10.59 -2.17
C ALA A 151 17.60 -10.12 -2.31
N GLU A 152 18.21 -10.41 -3.46
CA GLU A 152 19.61 -10.07 -3.75
C GLU A 152 19.85 -8.56 -3.88
N ASN A 153 18.83 -7.81 -4.30
CA ASN A 153 18.83 -6.35 -4.42
C ASN A 153 17.39 -5.82 -4.50
N PHE A 154 17.23 -4.49 -4.61
CA PHE A 154 15.90 -3.86 -4.68
C PHE A 154 15.11 -4.29 -5.93
N ASP A 155 15.76 -4.52 -7.07
CA ASP A 155 15.10 -4.99 -8.29
C ASP A 155 14.49 -6.38 -8.08
N LYS A 156 15.23 -7.27 -7.41
CA LYS A 156 14.75 -8.61 -7.07
C LYS A 156 13.68 -8.60 -6.01
N TYR A 157 13.68 -7.64 -5.10
CA TYR A 157 12.56 -7.45 -4.18
C TYR A 157 11.29 -7.00 -4.90
N LEU A 158 11.42 -6.08 -5.87
CA LEU A 158 10.30 -5.65 -6.69
C LEU A 158 9.68 -6.81 -7.48
N ASP A 159 10.51 -7.76 -7.97
CA ASP A 159 10.05 -9.00 -8.63
C ASP A 159 9.23 -9.93 -7.70
N LEU A 160 9.33 -9.77 -6.37
CA LEU A 160 8.60 -10.58 -5.37
C LEU A 160 7.26 -9.96 -4.96
N LEU A 161 6.98 -8.72 -5.36
CA LEU A 161 5.77 -8.02 -4.96
C LEU A 161 4.53 -8.61 -5.64
N GLU A 162 3.53 -8.94 -4.82
CA GLU A 162 2.26 -9.50 -5.28
C GLU A 162 1.12 -8.52 -4.99
N PHE A 163 0.23 -8.38 -5.97
CA PHE A 163 -1.02 -7.66 -5.77
C PHE A 163 -2.05 -8.60 -5.15
N GLU A 164 -2.50 -8.28 -3.94
CA GLU A 164 -3.62 -8.98 -3.30
C GLU A 164 -4.78 -8.02 -3.06
N SER A 165 -5.94 -8.36 -3.60
CA SER A 165 -7.21 -7.73 -3.23
C SER A 165 -8.26 -8.80 -2.95
N TYR A 166 -9.04 -8.57 -1.90
CA TYR A 166 -10.17 -9.40 -1.49
C TYR A 166 -11.52 -8.83 -1.99
N GLU A 167 -11.46 -7.95 -2.99
CA GLU A 167 -12.61 -7.26 -3.57
C GLU A 167 -13.06 -7.92 -4.88
N TYR A 168 -14.38 -8.00 -5.07
CA TYR A 168 -15.07 -8.48 -6.27
C TYR A 168 -15.65 -7.29 -7.04
N ILE A 169 -15.82 -7.43 -8.36
CA ILE A 169 -16.31 -6.36 -9.24
C ILE A 169 -17.81 -6.50 -9.42
N ILE A 170 -18.59 -5.46 -9.12
CA ILE A 170 -20.01 -5.48 -9.44
C ILE A 170 -20.23 -5.15 -10.94
N GLU A 171 -20.67 -6.12 -11.73
CA GLU A 171 -20.79 -6.04 -13.19
C GLU A 171 -22.17 -5.56 -13.67
N ASN A 172 -22.57 -4.34 -13.32
CA ASN A 172 -23.90 -3.81 -13.73
C ASN A 172 -23.92 -2.36 -14.22
N GLY A 173 -22.80 -1.64 -14.13
CA GLY A 173 -22.68 -0.25 -14.61
C GLY A 173 -23.49 0.78 -13.81
N PHE A 174 -24.09 0.40 -12.70
CA PHE A 174 -24.79 1.31 -11.80
C PHE A 174 -23.81 2.14 -10.95
N SER A 175 -24.26 3.30 -10.46
CA SER A 175 -23.50 4.12 -9.53
C SER A 175 -23.26 3.41 -8.19
N MET A 176 -22.41 4.01 -7.35
CA MET A 176 -22.20 3.54 -5.98
C MET A 176 -23.51 3.50 -5.19
N GLU A 177 -24.25 4.60 -5.20
CA GLU A 177 -25.50 4.78 -4.46
C GLU A 177 -26.61 3.86 -4.97
N GLU A 178 -26.67 3.64 -6.28
CA GLU A 178 -27.59 2.68 -6.90
C GLU A 178 -27.26 1.25 -6.45
N ASN A 179 -25.98 0.86 -6.46
CA ASN A 179 -25.55 -0.46 -5.99
C ASN A 179 -25.85 -0.67 -4.51
N VAL A 180 -25.58 0.34 -3.65
CA VAL A 180 -25.95 0.32 -2.24
C VAL A 180 -27.45 0.06 -2.07
N ALA A 181 -28.29 0.87 -2.73
CA ALA A 181 -29.75 0.73 -2.62
C ALA A 181 -30.28 -0.62 -3.14
N ILE A 182 -29.69 -1.15 -4.21
CA ILE A 182 -30.02 -2.47 -4.75
C ILE A 182 -29.67 -3.55 -3.72
N ILE A 183 -28.48 -3.52 -3.13
CA ILE A 183 -28.04 -4.54 -2.17
C ILE A 183 -28.87 -4.48 -0.88
N GLU A 184 -29.16 -3.29 -0.36
CA GLU A 184 -30.09 -3.11 0.78
C GLU A 184 -31.43 -3.78 0.52
N GLN A 185 -32.03 -3.52 -0.64
CA GLN A 185 -33.32 -4.11 -1.01
C GLN A 185 -33.25 -5.63 -1.17
N LYS A 186 -32.19 -6.16 -1.79
CA LYS A 186 -32.08 -7.59 -2.13
C LYS A 186 -31.73 -8.46 -0.94
N LEU A 187 -30.96 -7.92 0.00
CA LEU A 187 -30.53 -8.64 1.20
C LEU A 187 -31.34 -8.27 2.45
N ASP A 188 -32.26 -7.31 2.35
CA ASP A 188 -33.02 -6.75 3.49
C ASP A 188 -32.11 -6.24 4.61
N ILE A 189 -31.08 -5.48 4.21
CA ILE A 189 -30.08 -4.88 5.10
C ILE A 189 -30.07 -3.36 4.97
N LYS A 190 -29.30 -2.71 5.83
CA LYS A 190 -29.03 -1.27 5.74
C LYS A 190 -27.56 -0.98 5.93
N PHE A 191 -26.97 -0.23 5.01
CA PHE A 191 -25.59 0.22 5.16
C PHE A 191 -25.50 1.32 6.21
N GLU A 192 -24.39 1.32 6.95
CA GLU A 192 -24.03 2.42 7.82
C GLU A 192 -23.68 3.68 7.02
N GLU A 193 -23.68 4.83 7.69
CA GLU A 193 -23.14 6.06 7.09
C GLU A 193 -21.66 5.84 6.73
N PRO A 194 -21.25 6.10 5.49
CA PRO A 194 -19.91 5.76 5.03
C PRO A 194 -18.88 6.66 5.72
N ASP A 195 -17.78 6.04 6.16
CA ASP A 195 -16.60 6.77 6.63
C ASP A 195 -15.53 6.86 5.53
N SER A 196 -14.63 7.83 5.68
CA SER A 196 -13.49 8.02 4.77
C SER A 196 -12.19 8.25 5.53
N CYS A 197 -12.18 8.01 6.85
CA CYS A 197 -11.07 8.39 7.73
C CYS A 197 -9.82 7.58 7.42
N SER A 198 -10.00 6.28 7.21
CA SER A 198 -8.89 5.34 7.00
C SER A 198 -8.32 5.44 5.59
N HIS A 199 -9.19 5.62 4.58
CA HIS A 199 -8.83 5.44 3.17
C HIS A 199 -9.00 6.68 2.31
N GLY A 200 -9.59 7.77 2.79
CA GLY A 200 -9.78 8.98 1.99
C GLY A 200 -10.91 8.95 0.97
N TYR A 201 -11.72 7.89 0.95
CA TYR A 201 -12.93 7.76 0.14
C TYR A 201 -14.04 7.03 0.92
N PRO A 202 -15.32 7.22 0.54
CA PRO A 202 -16.43 6.55 1.20
C PRO A 202 -16.35 5.04 1.07
N ILE A 203 -16.47 4.33 2.19
CA ILE A 203 -16.69 2.89 2.23
C ILE A 203 -18.01 2.64 2.95
N TYR A 204 -18.94 1.98 2.26
CA TYR A 204 -20.19 1.53 2.85
C TYR A 204 -19.95 0.16 3.48
N LYS A 205 -20.46 -0.06 4.68
CA LYS A 205 -20.44 -1.37 5.34
C LYS A 205 -21.78 -1.76 5.95
N SER A 206 -22.08 -3.05 5.95
CA SER A 206 -23.26 -3.62 6.59
C SER A 206 -22.98 -5.07 6.96
N GLU A 207 -23.79 -5.61 7.88
CA GLU A 207 -23.74 -7.00 8.29
C GLU A 207 -24.89 -7.78 7.65
N TYR A 208 -24.59 -8.98 7.13
CA TYR A 208 -25.57 -9.90 6.59
C TYR A 208 -25.26 -11.32 7.09
N GLU A 209 -26.21 -11.92 7.81
CA GLU A 209 -26.10 -13.28 8.36
C GLU A 209 -24.83 -13.54 9.21
N GLY A 210 -24.33 -12.53 9.93
CA GLY A 210 -23.15 -12.63 10.78
C GLY A 210 -21.81 -12.31 10.09
N ASP A 211 -21.84 -11.99 8.80
CA ASP A 211 -20.68 -11.64 7.99
C ASP A 211 -20.78 -10.19 7.49
N TRP A 212 -19.62 -9.56 7.30
CA TRP A 212 -19.56 -8.18 6.82
C TRP A 212 -19.49 -8.09 5.31
N ILE A 213 -20.15 -7.05 4.79
CA ILE A 213 -20.14 -6.63 3.39
C ILE A 213 -19.60 -5.22 3.34
N TRP A 214 -18.64 -4.95 2.46
CA TRP A 214 -18.18 -3.60 2.15
C TRP A 214 -18.40 -3.27 0.68
N ILE A 215 -18.75 -2.02 0.39
CA ILE A 215 -18.84 -1.50 -0.97
C ILE A 215 -17.99 -0.24 -1.10
N SER A 216 -17.18 -0.17 -2.15
CA SER A 216 -16.29 0.97 -2.41
C SER A 216 -16.05 1.21 -3.90
N ALA A 217 -15.69 2.43 -4.28
CA ALA A 217 -15.54 2.82 -5.68
C ALA A 217 -14.08 2.66 -6.14
N ASN A 218 -13.87 2.36 -7.42
CA ASN A 218 -12.55 2.52 -8.03
C ASN A 218 -12.20 4.02 -8.19
N LYS A 219 -13.19 4.87 -8.48
CA LYS A 219 -13.04 6.32 -8.55
C LYS A 219 -12.94 6.93 -7.16
N VAL A 220 -11.76 7.40 -6.79
CA VAL A 220 -11.45 8.00 -5.49
C VAL A 220 -10.70 9.31 -5.67
N PRO A 221 -10.55 10.18 -4.65
CA PRO A 221 -9.66 11.33 -4.73
C PRO A 221 -8.21 10.94 -5.08
N GLY A 222 -7.39 11.88 -5.57
CA GLY A 222 -5.98 11.59 -5.87
C GLY A 222 -5.11 11.49 -4.61
N GLY A 223 -5.58 12.07 -3.50
CA GLY A 223 -4.91 12.07 -2.21
C GLY A 223 -5.91 12.39 -1.09
N PHE A 224 -5.52 12.15 0.15
CA PHE A 224 -6.32 12.49 1.32
C PHE A 224 -5.44 12.84 2.51
N VAL A 225 -6.05 13.56 3.47
CA VAL A 225 -5.48 13.89 4.76
C VAL A 225 -6.59 13.85 5.80
N ARG A 226 -6.31 13.29 6.97
CA ARG A 226 -7.28 13.22 8.07
C ARG A 226 -7.45 14.59 8.71
N LYS A 227 -8.67 14.92 9.17
CA LYS A 227 -8.97 16.24 9.74
C LYS A 227 -8.15 16.53 11.00
N GLU A 228 -7.75 15.48 11.70
CA GLU A 228 -6.99 15.49 12.93
C GLU A 228 -5.48 15.62 12.69
N ASP A 229 -5.02 15.48 11.43
CA ASP A 229 -3.61 15.63 11.10
C ASP A 229 -3.16 17.08 11.31
N LYS A 230 -2.02 17.27 11.99
CA LYS A 230 -1.45 18.60 12.28
C LYS A 230 -1.20 19.45 11.02
N ARG A 231 -1.05 18.82 9.86
CA ARG A 231 -0.82 19.46 8.55
C ARG A 231 -2.10 19.51 7.69
N TYR A 232 -3.28 19.25 8.25
CA TYR A 232 -4.52 19.20 7.47
C TYR A 232 -4.75 20.48 6.63
N ASP A 233 -4.60 21.67 7.22
CA ASP A 233 -4.85 22.93 6.51
C ASP A 233 -3.86 23.19 5.36
N GLU A 234 -2.62 22.72 5.50
CA GLU A 234 -1.59 22.77 4.47
C GLU A 234 -1.92 21.80 3.32
N LEU A 235 -2.29 20.57 3.67
CA LEU A 235 -2.39 19.45 2.73
C LEU A 235 -3.74 19.32 2.04
N LYS A 236 -4.84 19.81 2.63
CA LYS A 236 -6.19 19.69 2.04
C LYS A 236 -6.30 20.33 0.66
N SER A 237 -5.48 21.34 0.38
CA SER A 237 -5.42 22.00 -0.94
C SER A 237 -4.71 21.16 -2.01
N GLN A 238 -3.97 20.13 -1.58
CA GLN A 238 -3.21 19.20 -2.42
C GLN A 238 -3.97 17.91 -2.69
N ILE A 239 -5.21 17.77 -2.19
CA ILE A 239 -6.11 16.69 -2.57
C ILE A 239 -6.33 16.80 -4.09
N GLY A 240 -5.63 15.96 -4.83
CA GLY A 240 -5.68 15.96 -6.29
C GLY A 240 -7.08 15.60 -6.81
N ASN A 241 -7.27 15.80 -8.11
CA ASN A 241 -8.46 15.33 -8.82
C ASN A 241 -8.68 13.82 -8.62
N SER A 242 -9.90 13.36 -8.89
CA SER A 242 -10.22 11.93 -8.83
C SER A 242 -9.32 11.09 -9.73
N SER A 243 -8.98 9.90 -9.25
CA SER A 243 -8.17 8.88 -9.91
C SER A 243 -8.78 7.49 -9.67
N ALA A 244 -8.34 6.49 -10.43
CA ALA A 244 -8.65 5.10 -10.16
C ALA A 244 -7.74 4.55 -9.05
N ARG A 245 -8.27 3.71 -8.15
CA ARG A 245 -7.50 2.90 -7.20
C ARG A 245 -6.65 1.86 -7.93
N PHE A 246 -7.25 1.23 -8.94
CA PHE A 246 -6.67 0.19 -9.79
C PHE A 246 -6.77 0.64 -11.25
N LEU A 247 -5.62 0.94 -11.86
CA LEU A 247 -5.55 1.60 -13.18
C LEU A 247 -5.88 0.67 -14.35
N GLU A 248 -5.80 -0.63 -14.11
CA GLU A 248 -6.17 -1.71 -15.03
C GLU A 248 -7.68 -1.99 -15.05
N ILE A 249 -8.43 -1.46 -14.07
CA ILE A 249 -9.88 -1.59 -13.95
C ILE A 249 -10.54 -0.27 -14.37
N SER A 250 -11.74 -0.34 -14.96
CA SER A 250 -12.51 0.86 -15.30
C SER A 250 -12.67 1.77 -14.09
N ILE A 251 -12.48 3.09 -14.26
CA ILE A 251 -12.57 4.05 -13.16
C ILE A 251 -13.97 4.07 -12.53
N ASP A 252 -15.02 3.77 -13.30
CA ASP A 252 -16.40 3.78 -12.82
C ASP A 252 -16.82 2.43 -12.19
N THR A 253 -15.88 1.49 -12.01
CA THR A 253 -16.14 0.21 -11.36
C THR A 253 -16.47 0.39 -9.86
N VAL A 254 -17.46 -0.36 -9.40
CA VAL A 254 -17.81 -0.54 -7.99
C VAL A 254 -17.31 -1.90 -7.52
N PHE A 255 -16.69 -1.92 -6.35
CA PHE A 255 -16.19 -3.12 -5.69
C PHE A 255 -17.09 -3.53 -4.54
N ILE A 256 -17.14 -4.83 -4.29
CA ILE A 256 -17.72 -5.43 -3.09
C ILE A 256 -16.70 -6.37 -2.43
N ALA A 257 -16.46 -6.21 -1.13
CA ALA A 257 -15.66 -7.15 -0.35
C ALA A 257 -16.56 -7.93 0.60
N VAL A 258 -16.34 -9.24 0.67
CA VAL A 258 -17.03 -10.15 1.59
C VAL A 258 -16.05 -11.22 2.07
N TYR A 259 -16.19 -11.65 3.32
CA TYR A 259 -15.40 -12.79 3.84
C TYR A 259 -16.01 -14.14 3.47
N ASN A 260 -17.33 -14.20 3.32
CA ASN A 260 -18.05 -15.42 3.01
C ASN A 260 -18.54 -15.41 1.56
N GLU A 261 -17.95 -16.25 0.70
CA GLU A 261 -18.34 -16.38 -0.71
C GLU A 261 -19.82 -16.81 -0.90
N ALA A 262 -20.50 -17.33 0.13
CA ALA A 262 -21.94 -17.61 0.06
C ALA A 262 -22.75 -16.34 -0.20
N ILE A 263 -22.29 -15.18 0.29
CA ILE A 263 -22.93 -13.89 0.05
C ILE A 263 -22.91 -13.55 -1.44
N LEU A 264 -21.81 -13.81 -2.15
CA LEU A 264 -21.72 -13.59 -3.60
C LEU A 264 -22.73 -14.43 -4.36
N ARG A 265 -22.92 -15.70 -3.96
CA ARG A 265 -23.95 -16.56 -4.56
C ARG A 265 -25.34 -15.98 -4.30
N LYS A 266 -25.58 -15.44 -3.11
CA LYS A 266 -26.85 -14.82 -2.78
C LYS A 266 -27.12 -13.56 -3.58
N LEU A 267 -26.09 -12.75 -3.81
CA LEU A 267 -26.16 -11.58 -4.69
C LEU A 267 -26.45 -12.00 -6.13
N ALA A 268 -25.79 -13.05 -6.63
CA ALA A 268 -26.03 -13.60 -7.96
C ALA A 268 -27.47 -14.15 -8.13
N GLU A 269 -28.01 -14.88 -7.13
CA GLU A 269 -29.42 -15.29 -7.10
C GLU A 269 -30.39 -14.11 -7.20
N ASN A 270 -29.97 -12.94 -6.70
CA ASN A 270 -30.73 -11.72 -6.71
C ASN A 270 -30.50 -10.83 -7.94
N GLY A 271 -29.70 -11.32 -8.91
CA GLY A 271 -29.42 -10.64 -10.19
C GLY A 271 -28.23 -9.68 -10.17
N ILE A 272 -27.37 -9.77 -9.15
CA ILE A 272 -26.15 -8.95 -9.03
C ILE A 272 -24.96 -9.83 -9.38
N GLN A 273 -24.35 -9.60 -10.55
CA GLN A 273 -23.09 -10.26 -10.92
C GLN A 273 -21.92 -9.59 -10.19
N THR A 274 -21.04 -10.42 -9.64
CA THR A 274 -19.86 -10.08 -8.85
C THR A 274 -18.66 -10.93 -9.25
#